data_AF-A0A927MNX1-F1
#
_entry.id   AF-A0A927MNX1-F1
#
_cell.length_a   1.000
_cell.length_b   1.000
_cell.length_c   1.000
_cell.angle_alpha   90.00
_cell.angle_beta   90.00
_cell.angle_gamma   90.00
#
_symmetry.space_group_name_H-M   'P 1'
#
loop_
_entity.id
_entity.type
_entity.pdbx_description
1 polymer ?
#
loop_
_entity_poly.entity_id
_entity_poly.type
_entity_poly.pdbx_seq_one_letter_code
_entity_poly.pdbx_strand_id
1 'polypeptide(L)' 'MEMKVQLSGKGGDMQEETCPYAYTRAIEAAGGRDNLTERELQLIDMGVRAGIQSAQELIAEKLRERDE' A
#
# COMPACT_ATOMS: atom_id res chain seq x y z
N MET A 1 -7.71 14.77 -27.39
CA MET A 1 -6.39 14.13 -27.20
C MET A 1 -6.48 13.36 -25.91
N GLU A 2 -6.94 12.11 -25.96
CA GLU A 2 -7.13 11.27 -24.78
C GLU A 2 -5.79 10.67 -24.37
N MET A 3 -5.33 11.00 -23.18
CA MET A 3 -4.10 10.46 -22.62
C MET A 3 -4.40 9.02 -22.14
N LYS A 4 -4.14 8.03 -23.00
CA LYS A 4 -4.10 6.62 -22.60
C LYS A 4 -2.89 6.42 -21.70
N VAL A 5 -3.13 6.35 -20.39
CA VAL A 5 -2.12 5.87 -19.44
C VAL A 5 -1.88 4.39 -19.75
N GLN A 6 -0.76 4.09 -20.40
CA GLN A 6 -0.29 2.73 -20.59
C GLN A 6 0.27 2.23 -19.26
N LEU A 7 -0.49 1.37 -18.57
CA LEU A 7 0.01 0.53 -17.49
C LEU A 7 0.95 -0.52 -18.08
N SER A 8 2.22 -0.14 -18.23
CA SER A 8 3.30 -0.99 -18.70
C SER A 8 4.00 -1.64 -17.51
N GLY A 9 3.99 -2.98 -17.46
CA GLY A 9 4.93 -3.78 -16.67
C GLY A 9 4.20 -4.83 -15.83
N LYS A 10 3.89 -6.01 -16.39
CA LYS A 10 4.69 -7.25 -16.30
C LYS A 10 4.91 -7.70 -14.84
N GLY A 11 4.32 -8.86 -14.51
CA GLY A 11 4.56 -9.59 -13.26
C GLY A 11 6.03 -9.96 -13.09
N GLY A 12 6.79 -9.04 -12.51
CA GLY A 12 7.95 -9.37 -11.72
C GLY A 12 7.49 -9.67 -10.31
N ASP A 13 8.20 -10.56 -9.63
CA ASP A 13 8.13 -10.72 -8.18
C ASP A 13 8.28 -9.35 -7.53
N MET A 14 7.17 -8.65 -7.30
CA MET A 14 7.10 -7.57 -6.33
C MET A 14 7.33 -8.29 -5.00
N GLN A 15 8.59 -8.40 -4.58
CA GLN A 15 8.87 -8.36 -3.16
C GLN A 15 8.02 -7.20 -2.66
N GLU A 16 6.98 -7.52 -1.90
CA GLU A 16 5.98 -6.59 -1.42
C GLU A 16 6.72 -5.43 -0.74
N GLU A 17 6.99 -4.36 -1.48
CA GLU A 17 7.54 -3.15 -0.91
C GLU A 17 6.34 -2.38 -0.40
N THR A 18 6.27 -2.24 0.92
CA THR A 18 5.28 -1.39 1.58
C THR A 18 5.33 -0.02 0.93
N CYS A 19 4.16 0.54 0.58
CA CYS A 19 4.09 1.89 0.01
C CYS A 19 4.89 2.88 0.88
N PRO A 20 6.00 3.44 0.39
CA PRO A 20 6.92 4.21 1.23
C PRO A 20 6.26 5.43 1.87
N TYR A 21 5.31 6.03 1.15
CA TYR A 21 4.52 7.14 1.65
C TYR A 21 3.63 6.73 2.83
N ALA A 22 2.83 5.66 2.68
CA ALA A 22 1.93 5.20 3.74
C ALA A 22 2.71 4.74 4.98
N TYR A 23 3.84 4.06 4.77
CA TYR A 23 4.74 3.65 5.84
C TYR A 23 5.32 4.84 6.62
N THR A 24 5.85 5.84 5.92
CA THR A 24 6.41 7.05 6.55
C THR A 24 5.34 7.80 7.34
N ARG A 25 4.13 7.95 6.78
CA ARG A 25 3.00 8.60 7.47
C ARG A 25 2.57 7.83 8.72
N ALA A 26 2.57 6.50 8.67
CA ALA A 26 2.25 5.68 9.83
C ALA A 26 3.31 5.81 10.93
N ILE A 27 4.60 5.90 10.56
CA ILE A 27 5.70 6.19 11.50
C ILE A 27 5.53 7.58 12.13
N GLU A 28 5.26 8.62 11.34
CA GLU A 28 5.05 9.98 11.84
C GLU A 28 3.88 10.03 12.84
N ALA A 29 2.77 9.35 12.52
CA ALA A 29 1.61 9.25 13.39
C ALA A 29 1.90 8.50 14.70
N ALA A 30 2.81 7.53 14.66
CA ALA A 30 3.26 6.77 15.83
C ALA A 30 4.32 7.50 16.68
N GLY A 31 4.61 8.78 16.37
CA GLY A 31 5.55 9.61 17.13
C GLY A 31 6.93 9.74 16.50
N GLY A 32 7.12 9.26 15.27
CA GLY A 32 8.39 9.33 14.56
C GLY A 32 9.32 8.14 14.83
N ARG A 33 10.23 7.88 13.89
CA ARG A 33 11.04 6.65 13.85
C ARG A 33 11.92 6.46 15.10
N ASP A 34 12.48 7.55 15.62
CA ASP A 34 13.41 7.50 16.75
C ASP A 34 12.74 7.07 18.06
N ASN A 35 11.42 7.15 18.13
CA ASN A 35 10.62 6.76 19.30
C ASN A 35 10.08 5.32 19.22
N LEU A 36 10.45 4.57 18.17
CA LEU A 36 9.90 3.25 17.88
C LEU A 36 11.00 2.20 17.89
N THR A 37 10.69 1.06 18.51
CA THR A 37 11.52 -0.14 18.46
C THR A 37 11.43 -0.79 17.08
N GLU A 38 12.41 -1.64 16.76
CA GLU A 38 12.39 -2.44 15.52
C GLU A 38 11.11 -3.28 15.40
N ARG A 39 10.63 -3.85 16.52
CA ARG A 39 9.39 -4.62 16.55
C ARG A 39 8.17 -3.77 16.21
N GLU A 40 8.10 -2.54 16.73
CA GLU A 40 7.00 -1.62 16.42
C GLU A 40 7.05 -1.16 14.96
N LEU A 41 8.25 -0.93 14.42
CA LEU A 41 8.42 -0.62 12.99
C LEU A 41 7.97 -1.78 12.10
N GLN A 42 8.22 -3.03 12.49
CA GLN A 42 7.72 -4.23 11.79
C GLN A 42 6.19 -4.33 11.87
N LEU A 43 5.59 -4.05 13.03
CA LEU A 43 4.13 -4.04 13.19
C LEU A 43 3.48 -2.97 12.32
N ILE A 44 4.07 -1.78 12.26
CA ILE A 44 3.62 -0.70 11.38
C ILE A 44 3.72 -1.13 9.91
N ASP A 45 4.84 -1.75 9.52
CA ASP A 45 5.04 -2.23 8.15
C ASP A 45 3.96 -3.26 7.76
N MET A 46 3.75 -4.27 8.60
CA MET A 46 2.70 -5.27 8.42
C MET A 46 1.30 -4.64 8.35
N GLY A 47 0.99 -3.69 9.23
CA GLY A 47 -0.31 -3.01 9.25
C GLY A 47 -0.58 -2.21 7.99
N VAL A 48 0.45 -1.51 7.49
CA VAL A 48 0.34 -0.73 6.24
C VAL A 48 0.12 -1.65 5.04
N ARG A 49 0.86 -2.76 4.95
CA ARG A 49 0.66 -3.77 3.89
C ARG A 49 -0.77 -4.33 3.92
N ALA A 50 -1.22 -4.79 5.09
CA ALA A 50 -2.56 -5.35 5.24
C ALA A 50 -3.66 -4.36 4.86
N GLY A 51 -3.50 -3.08 5.25
CA GLY A 51 -4.42 -2.01 4.89
C GLY A 51 -4.47 -1.74 3.39
N ILE A 52 -3.32 -1.69 2.72
CA ILE A 52 -3.23 -1.50 1.27
C ILE A 52 -3.88 -2.69 0.54
N GLN A 53 -3.56 -3.91 0.94
CA GLN A 53 -4.14 -5.11 0.33
C GLN A 53 -5.66 -5.12 0.48
N SER A 54 -6.18 -4.88 1.68
CA SER A 54 -7.62 -4.81 1.95
C SER A 54 -8.31 -3.75 1.10
N ALA A 55 -7.69 -2.57 0.94
CA ALA A 55 -8.21 -1.50 0.11
C ALA A 55 -8.21 -1.88 -1.38
N GLN A 56 -7.15 -2.53 -1.87
CA GLN A 56 -7.05 -3.01 -3.25
C GLN A 56 -8.13 -4.03 -3.56
N GLU A 57 -8.38 -4.98 -2.66
CA GLU A 57 -9.43 -6.00 -2.80
C GLU A 57 -10.82 -5.35 -2.87
N LEU A 58 -11.12 -4.41 -1.97
CA LEU A 58 -12.39 -3.68 -1.96
C LEU A 58 -12.58 -2.84 -3.23
N ILE A 59 -11.53 -2.13 -3.68
CA ILE A 59 -11.58 -1.35 -4.93
C ILE A 59 -11.83 -2.28 -6.11
N ALA A 60 -11.16 -3.42 -6.19
CA ALA A 60 -11.32 -4.40 -7.26
C ALA A 60 -12.72 -5.04 -7.27
N GLU A 61 -13.31 -5.29 -6.10
CA GLU A 61 -14.71 -5.71 -5.98
C GLU A 61 -15.67 -4.64 -6.51
N LYS A 62 -15.54 -3.39 -6.05
CA LYS A 62 -16.43 -2.29 -6.45
C LYS A 62 -16.34 -1.93 -7.92
N LEU A 63 -15.15 -2.04 -8.52
CA LEU A 63 -14.97 -1.84 -9.96
C LEU A 63 -15.63 -2.94 -10.79
N ARG A 64 -15.60 -4.20 -10.32
CA ARG A 64 -16.28 -5.32 -10.97
C ARG A 64 -17.80 -5.13 -10.97
N GLU A 65 -18.38 -4.78 -9.82
CA GLU A 65 -19.83 -4.51 -9.69
C GLU A 65 -20.33 -3.37 -10.59
N ARG A 66 -19.49 -2.38 -10.92
CA ARG A 66 -19.87 -1.25 -11.77
C ARG A 66 -20.00 -1.63 -13.24
N ASP A 67 -19.20 -2.60 -13.67
CA ASP A 67 -19.11 -3.01 -15.07
C ASP A 67 -20.11 -4.15 -15.40
N GLU A 68 -20.93 -4.58 -14.41
CA GLU A 68 -22.07 -5.50 -14.50
C GLU A 68 -23.42 -4.75 -14.59
#